data_AF-A0A7S0EXC0-F1
#
_entry.id   AF-A0A7S0EXC0-F1
#
_cell.length_a   1.000
_cell.length_b   1.000
_cell.length_c   1.000
_cell.angle_alpha   90.00
_cell.angle_beta   90.00
_cell.angle_gamma   90.00
#
_symmetry.space_group_name_H-M   'P 1'
#
loop_
_entity.id
_entity.type
_entity.pdbx_description
1 polymer ?
#
loop_
_entity_poly.entity_id
_entity_poly.type
_entity_poly.pdbx_seq_one_letter_code
_entity_poly.pdbx_strand_id
1 'polypeptide(L)'
;MEGDSRMAARADVLLWMCILSAQVSAVPSIVRDTQFLGLNDFERNQAEIIAKTTRTTHGFEMHQRSMRKLLEDDEKRGTALSRSSHQLKHADQKSQEDIEFDPRNSSVYDPLKSKTFSLVPKAVFLLSYADETHLKGFQSKDVVKLGDYFVETKFGSVTECNSPDFNGLDGIVGFGMPVQHQSAPPPPSGISDIMPRSGDGVSASLPVPLLFALTDPTVKDDARNHVLERRAFSFLSTDSLAELQLGGYDPDAIDGRMFLTPSITINDYVVVSLSIKFGSHELLDFTPKNPRLRYLPAILDSGTSCLVIPDSTMNGLVTESPYQRWRNLVKDPKNPGLKETFHINIAGAIFDLEYDDWWLGESNQSCVQKAPDNFGGILIGDVFFRRYLVLFDLRHYPESVVIGMGKRSSQYTFAKSHPTISKIPAYKRKPVNISSETAPPRYRVPMATDRIPVHNELMTQYYINLTVGTPGQHFTAIFDTGSSVFGIFTRCIPSAPLIGSCTFGGGATGNSGVLVESAIVILSLVVLFSVVGIFVNIWCRRRQAREEQLARTKARTAHPSNSSYGPERIVTYYG
;
A
#
# COMPACT_ATOMS: atom_id res chain seq x y z
N MET A 1 57.04 -18.59 -45.40
CA MET A 1 57.56 -19.13 -44.14
C MET A 1 57.33 -18.06 -43.08
N GLU A 2 56.70 -18.47 -41.98
CA GLU A 2 56.49 -17.72 -40.71
C GLU A 2 55.63 -16.45 -40.82
N GLY A 3 54.66 -16.19 -39.95
CA GLY A 3 54.40 -16.76 -38.64
C GLY A 3 53.87 -15.63 -37.77
N ASP A 4 52.59 -15.72 -37.43
CA ASP A 4 51.75 -14.76 -36.73
C ASP A 4 52.17 -14.61 -35.26
N SER A 5 52.48 -13.40 -34.77
CA SER A 5 52.73 -13.18 -33.33
C SER A 5 52.62 -11.72 -32.89
N ARG A 6 51.41 -11.14 -32.89
CA ARG A 6 51.08 -9.95 -32.07
C ARG A 6 49.64 -9.98 -31.53
N MET A 7 49.27 -11.10 -30.90
CA MET A 7 48.01 -11.23 -30.14
C MET A 7 48.16 -12.02 -28.83
N ALA A 8 49.28 -11.85 -28.11
CA ALA A 8 49.57 -12.58 -26.86
C ALA A 8 50.22 -11.70 -25.77
N ALA A 9 49.67 -10.51 -25.48
CA ALA A 9 50.19 -9.65 -24.40
C ALA A 9 49.11 -8.97 -23.54
N ARG A 10 47.86 -9.45 -23.57
CA ARG A 10 46.79 -8.97 -22.67
C ARG A 10 45.99 -10.09 -21.97
N ALA A 11 46.46 -11.33 -22.05
CA ALA A 11 45.85 -12.49 -21.37
C ALA A 11 46.61 -12.94 -20.10
N ASP A 12 47.87 -12.51 -19.89
CA ASP A 12 48.72 -13.04 -18.81
C ASP A 12 48.58 -12.33 -17.45
N VAL A 13 47.91 -11.17 -17.38
CA VAL A 13 47.65 -10.48 -16.09
C VAL A 13 46.41 -11.06 -15.38
N LEU A 14 45.47 -11.62 -16.14
CA LEU A 14 44.25 -12.25 -15.62
C LEU A 14 44.48 -13.72 -15.22
N LEU A 15 45.41 -14.42 -15.89
CA LEU A 15 45.74 -15.81 -15.54
C LEU A 15 46.59 -15.91 -14.26
N TRP A 16 47.43 -14.90 -13.95
CA TRP A 16 48.18 -14.84 -12.69
C TRP A 16 47.31 -14.49 -11.47
N MET A 17 46.23 -13.71 -11.64
CA MET A 17 45.27 -13.40 -10.57
C MET A 17 44.26 -14.54 -10.30
N CYS A 18 44.01 -15.42 -11.28
CA CYS A 18 43.19 -16.63 -11.08
C CYS A 18 43.98 -17.80 -10.45
N ILE A 19 45.31 -17.84 -10.58
CA ILE A 19 46.13 -18.90 -9.96
C ILE A 19 46.39 -18.63 -8.47
N LEU A 20 46.39 -17.38 -8.01
CA LEU A 20 46.48 -17.07 -6.57
C LEU A 20 45.15 -17.22 -5.80
N SER A 21 44.00 -17.24 -6.47
CA SER A 21 42.69 -17.47 -5.83
C SER A 21 42.29 -18.95 -5.75
N ALA A 22 43.03 -19.85 -6.41
CA ALA A 22 42.75 -21.29 -6.45
C ALA A 22 43.63 -22.16 -5.53
N GLN A 23 44.55 -21.58 -4.75
CA GLN A 23 45.49 -22.32 -3.88
C GLN A 23 45.36 -22.04 -2.37
N VAL A 24 44.19 -21.55 -1.90
CA VAL A 24 43.92 -21.35 -0.46
C VAL A 24 42.86 -22.32 0.10
N SER A 25 42.34 -23.26 -0.70
CA SER A 25 41.30 -24.21 -0.28
C SER A 25 41.81 -25.60 0.14
N ALA A 26 43.07 -25.75 0.53
CA ALA A 26 43.59 -27.00 1.08
C ALA A 26 44.75 -26.79 2.07
N VAL A 27 44.45 -26.34 3.29
CA VAL A 27 45.34 -26.55 4.45
C VAL A 27 44.48 -26.99 5.65
N PRO A 28 44.60 -28.24 6.13
CA PRO A 28 43.94 -28.68 7.34
C PRO A 28 44.56 -28.03 8.58
N SER A 29 43.71 -27.52 9.46
CA SER A 29 43.87 -27.38 10.91
C SER A 29 45.25 -27.68 11.55
N ILE A 30 46.27 -26.83 11.35
CA ILE A 30 47.44 -26.77 12.23
C ILE A 30 47.91 -25.32 12.35
N VAL A 31 47.21 -24.50 13.14
CA VAL A 31 47.79 -23.33 13.85
C VAL A 31 47.01 -23.11 15.14
N ARG A 32 47.12 -24.04 16.09
CA ARG A 32 47.08 -23.71 17.51
C ARG A 32 48.47 -24.06 18.03
N ASP A 33 49.12 -23.08 18.63
CA ASP A 33 50.45 -23.15 19.23
C ASP A 33 51.63 -23.22 18.24
N THR A 34 52.05 -22.06 17.74
CA THR A 34 53.42 -21.87 17.25
C THR A 34 53.92 -20.49 17.66
N GLN A 35 54.90 -20.45 18.57
CA GLN A 35 55.63 -19.24 18.93
C GLN A 35 56.50 -18.82 17.74
N PHE A 36 56.23 -17.64 17.17
CA PHE A 36 57.05 -17.04 16.12
C PHE A 36 58.36 -16.48 16.71
N LEU A 37 59.36 -17.32 16.85
CA LEU A 37 60.74 -16.90 17.13
C LEU A 37 61.51 -16.86 15.79
N GLY A 38 61.80 -15.65 15.30
CA GLY A 38 62.74 -15.45 14.19
C GLY A 38 62.33 -14.51 13.04
N LEU A 39 61.14 -13.89 13.06
CA LEU A 39 60.71 -12.96 12.01
C LEU A 39 60.97 -11.49 12.39
N ASN A 40 61.41 -10.69 11.40
CA ASN A 40 61.68 -9.26 11.56
C ASN A 40 60.36 -8.45 11.62
N ASP A 41 60.42 -7.22 12.14
CA ASP A 41 59.22 -6.42 12.48
C ASP A 41 58.32 -6.10 11.27
N PHE A 42 58.89 -6.10 10.05
CA PHE A 42 58.14 -5.89 8.82
C PHE A 42 57.24 -7.09 8.48
N GLU A 43 57.75 -8.32 8.62
CA GLU A 43 57.01 -9.56 8.34
C GLU A 43 55.90 -9.80 9.38
N ARG A 44 56.13 -9.41 10.64
CA ARG A 44 55.11 -9.48 11.70
C ARG A 44 53.92 -8.56 11.41
N ASN A 45 54.19 -7.34 10.94
CA ASN A 45 53.15 -6.36 10.62
C ASN A 45 52.32 -6.79 9.39
N GLN A 46 52.96 -7.39 8.38
CA GLN A 46 52.27 -7.95 7.21
C GLN A 46 51.37 -9.14 7.58
N ALA A 47 51.84 -10.06 8.44
CA ALA A 47 51.03 -11.18 8.92
C ALA A 47 49.81 -10.74 9.74
N GLU A 48 49.94 -9.68 10.52
CA GLU A 48 48.83 -9.12 11.32
C GLU A 48 47.79 -8.39 10.46
N ILE A 49 48.23 -7.67 9.42
CA ILE A 49 47.36 -7.02 8.42
C ILE A 49 46.61 -8.07 7.60
N ILE A 50 47.27 -9.14 7.17
CA ILE A 50 46.64 -10.26 6.45
C ILE A 50 45.60 -10.93 7.36
N ALA A 51 45.94 -11.25 8.61
CA ALA A 51 44.98 -11.86 9.55
C ALA A 51 43.75 -10.98 9.86
N LYS A 52 43.93 -9.66 9.96
CA LYS A 52 42.84 -8.69 10.12
C LYS A 52 41.97 -8.60 8.86
N THR A 53 42.60 -8.58 7.68
CA THR A 53 41.91 -8.54 6.38
C THR A 53 41.11 -9.82 6.14
N THR A 54 41.68 -11.00 6.43
CA THR A 54 41.00 -12.30 6.29
C THR A 54 39.78 -12.41 7.22
N ARG A 55 39.85 -11.88 8.45
CA ARG A 55 38.69 -11.80 9.36
C ARG A 55 37.60 -10.85 8.85
N THR A 56 37.95 -9.75 8.20
CA THR A 56 36.97 -8.80 7.64
C THR A 56 36.31 -9.36 6.38
N THR A 57 37.06 -10.02 5.48
CA THR A 57 36.49 -10.71 4.32
C THR A 57 35.62 -11.90 4.72
N HIS A 58 35.99 -12.67 5.75
CA HIS A 58 35.15 -13.77 6.21
C HIS A 58 33.86 -13.30 6.90
N GLY A 59 33.92 -12.17 7.63
CA GLY A 59 32.74 -11.48 8.16
C GLY A 59 31.83 -10.91 7.06
N PHE A 60 32.42 -10.37 5.99
CA PHE A 60 31.71 -9.84 4.83
C PHE A 60 31.04 -10.95 4.00
N GLU A 61 31.73 -12.08 3.78
CA GLU A 61 31.16 -13.26 3.11
C GLU A 61 30.04 -13.90 3.93
N MET A 62 30.16 -13.97 5.27
CA MET A 62 29.06 -14.44 6.12
C MET A 62 27.86 -13.50 6.07
N HIS A 63 28.09 -12.18 6.07
CA HIS A 63 27.02 -11.19 5.95
C HIS A 63 26.33 -11.24 4.58
N GLN A 64 27.08 -11.40 3.50
CA GLN A 64 26.53 -11.60 2.14
C GLN A 64 25.77 -12.91 2.01
N ARG A 65 26.26 -14.02 2.59
CA ARG A 65 25.52 -15.30 2.61
C ARG A 65 24.24 -15.21 3.43
N SER A 66 24.26 -14.50 4.56
CA SER A 66 23.08 -14.30 5.40
C SER A 66 22.04 -13.40 4.71
N MET A 67 22.47 -12.34 4.00
CA MET A 67 21.58 -11.53 3.15
C MET A 67 21.03 -12.31 1.96
N ARG A 68 21.86 -13.11 1.28
CA ARG A 68 21.42 -13.95 0.15
C ARG A 68 20.38 -14.97 0.59
N LYS A 69 20.54 -15.54 1.79
CA LYS A 69 19.57 -16.44 2.40
C LYS A 69 18.25 -15.73 2.77
N LEU A 70 18.33 -14.50 3.31
CA LEU A 70 17.14 -13.67 3.57
C LEU A 70 16.39 -13.31 2.28
N LEU A 71 17.10 -13.01 1.20
CA LEU A 71 16.52 -12.70 -0.12
C LEU A 71 15.90 -13.95 -0.78
N GLU A 72 16.54 -15.10 -0.68
CA GLU A 72 15.96 -16.38 -1.13
C GLU A 72 14.72 -16.78 -0.31
N ASP A 73 14.69 -16.46 0.98
CA ASP A 73 13.53 -16.70 1.84
C ASP A 73 12.38 -15.72 1.52
N ASP A 74 12.68 -14.48 1.09
CA ASP A 74 11.69 -13.48 0.66
C ASP A 74 11.11 -13.79 -0.72
N GLU A 75 11.93 -14.27 -1.66
CA GLU A 75 11.49 -14.77 -2.98
C GLU A 75 10.62 -16.03 -2.84
N LYS A 76 10.96 -16.91 -1.89
CA LYS A 76 10.10 -18.05 -1.50
C LYS A 76 8.81 -17.61 -0.85
N ARG A 77 8.81 -16.48 -0.11
CA ARG A 77 7.60 -15.89 0.49
C ARG A 77 6.68 -15.30 -0.58
N GLY A 78 7.23 -14.55 -1.54
CA GLY A 78 6.48 -14.01 -2.68
C GLY A 78 5.89 -15.10 -3.58
N THR A 79 6.63 -16.19 -3.83
CA THR A 79 6.13 -17.34 -4.58
C THR A 79 5.14 -18.22 -3.79
N ALA A 80 5.27 -18.30 -2.46
CA ALA A 80 4.30 -18.97 -1.60
C ALA A 80 2.99 -18.18 -1.46
N LEU A 81 3.05 -16.83 -1.41
CA LEU A 81 1.88 -15.96 -1.47
C LEU A 81 1.16 -16.10 -2.82
N SER A 82 1.89 -16.12 -3.94
CA SER A 82 1.34 -16.40 -5.28
C SER A 82 0.63 -17.77 -5.37
N ARG A 83 1.18 -18.82 -4.74
CA ARG A 83 0.56 -20.17 -4.71
C ARG A 83 -0.63 -20.27 -3.76
N SER A 84 -0.60 -19.57 -2.62
CA SER A 84 -1.71 -19.46 -1.68
C SER A 84 -2.92 -18.79 -2.35
N SER A 85 -2.69 -17.68 -3.05
CA SER A 85 -3.71 -16.95 -3.81
C SER A 85 -4.28 -17.77 -4.98
N HIS A 86 -3.45 -18.60 -5.64
CA HIS A 86 -3.90 -19.49 -6.71
C HIS A 86 -4.75 -20.67 -6.23
N GLN A 87 -4.49 -21.22 -5.04
CA GLN A 87 -5.29 -22.33 -4.50
C GLN A 87 -6.62 -21.88 -3.88
N LEU A 88 -6.70 -20.65 -3.38
CA LEU A 88 -7.92 -20.09 -2.77
C LEU A 88 -8.97 -19.60 -3.78
N LYS A 89 -8.65 -19.46 -5.08
CA LYS A 89 -9.61 -18.99 -6.11
C LYS A 89 -10.12 -20.08 -7.07
N HIS A 90 -9.69 -21.34 -6.91
CA HIS A 90 -10.20 -22.47 -7.71
C HIS A 90 -11.36 -23.24 -7.06
N ALA A 91 -11.85 -22.80 -5.89
CA ALA A 91 -13.08 -23.29 -5.30
C ALA A 91 -14.01 -22.10 -4.99
N ASP A 92 -15.20 -22.15 -5.58
CA ASP A 92 -16.34 -21.25 -5.40
C ASP A 92 -16.23 -19.79 -5.88
N GLN A 93 -16.97 -19.51 -6.96
CA GLN A 93 -17.62 -18.23 -7.23
C GLN A 93 -18.63 -17.91 -6.11
N LYS A 94 -18.12 -17.49 -4.95
CA LYS A 94 -18.90 -16.76 -3.95
C LYS A 94 -18.34 -15.34 -3.90
N SER A 95 -19.22 -14.38 -4.20
CA SER A 95 -19.16 -12.97 -3.81
C SER A 95 -17.78 -12.40 -3.45
N GLN A 96 -17.25 -11.54 -4.33
CA GLN A 96 -16.24 -10.55 -3.94
C GLN A 96 -16.74 -9.59 -2.83
N GLU A 97 -18.02 -9.68 -2.46
CA GLU A 97 -18.67 -9.00 -1.34
C GLU A 97 -18.36 -9.60 0.06
N ASP A 98 -17.70 -10.76 0.19
CA ASP A 98 -17.47 -11.41 1.50
C ASP A 98 -15.99 -11.45 1.97
N ILE A 99 -15.08 -10.74 1.31
CA ILE A 99 -13.67 -10.69 1.75
C ILE A 99 -13.55 -9.59 2.82
N GLU A 100 -13.41 -9.99 4.08
CA GLU A 100 -13.15 -9.07 5.19
C GLU A 100 -11.68 -8.59 5.19
N PHE A 101 -11.44 -7.39 5.69
CA PHE A 101 -10.10 -6.89 5.96
C PHE A 101 -9.43 -7.67 7.10
N ASP A 102 -8.24 -8.24 6.85
CA ASP A 102 -7.42 -8.94 7.85
C ASP A 102 -6.12 -8.17 8.15
N PRO A 103 -6.03 -7.46 9.29
CA PRO A 103 -4.88 -6.65 9.64
C PRO A 103 -3.60 -7.45 9.91
N ARG A 104 -3.70 -8.78 10.06
CA ARG A 104 -2.53 -9.64 10.30
C ARG A 104 -1.69 -9.89 9.05
N ASN A 105 -2.24 -9.57 7.88
CA ASN A 105 -1.58 -9.76 6.60
C ASN A 105 -0.65 -8.60 6.23
N SER A 106 -0.66 -7.53 7.01
CA SER A 106 0.16 -6.33 6.78
C SER A 106 1.39 -6.30 7.67
N SER A 107 2.49 -5.80 7.13
CA SER A 107 3.57 -5.25 7.92
C SER A 107 3.12 -3.94 8.56
N VAL A 108 3.62 -3.66 9.75
CA VAL A 108 3.15 -2.53 10.56
C VAL A 108 4.33 -1.69 11.02
N TYR A 109 4.26 -0.40 10.78
CA TYR A 109 5.21 0.58 11.26
C TYR A 109 5.25 0.57 12.80
N ASP A 110 6.45 0.43 13.35
CA ASP A 110 6.70 0.54 14.78
C ASP A 110 7.43 1.86 15.07
N PRO A 111 6.71 2.89 15.56
CA PRO A 111 7.30 4.19 15.84
C PRO A 111 8.46 4.12 16.83
N LEU A 112 8.42 3.17 17.76
CA LEU A 112 9.43 3.04 18.82
C LEU A 112 10.75 2.45 18.33
N LYS A 113 10.77 1.83 17.14
CA LYS A 113 11.99 1.33 16.50
C LYS A 113 12.74 2.38 15.69
N SER A 114 12.11 3.51 15.38
CA SER A 114 12.74 4.59 14.63
C SER A 114 13.29 5.68 15.55
N LYS A 115 14.56 6.02 15.36
CA LYS A 115 15.26 7.10 16.07
C LYS A 115 14.89 8.49 15.55
N THR A 116 14.34 8.57 14.34
CA THR A 116 13.93 9.82 13.68
C THR A 116 12.43 10.07 13.77
N PHE A 117 11.69 9.15 14.40
CA PHE A 117 10.27 9.30 14.66
C PHE A 117 9.97 10.51 15.55
N SER A 118 8.96 11.28 15.14
CA SER A 118 8.34 12.29 15.98
C SER A 118 6.83 12.32 15.76
N LEU A 119 6.06 12.41 16.85
CA LEU A 119 4.62 12.58 16.79
C LEU A 119 4.28 14.02 16.40
N VAL A 120 3.32 14.22 15.49
CA VAL A 120 2.77 15.56 15.22
C VAL A 120 1.67 15.83 16.25
N PRO A 121 1.85 16.80 17.18
CA PRO A 121 0.91 16.98 18.29
C PRO A 121 -0.48 17.39 17.81
N LYS A 122 -1.52 16.76 18.38
CA LYS A 122 -2.94 17.07 18.12
C LYS A 122 -3.38 16.98 16.65
N ALA A 123 -2.58 16.33 15.80
CA ALA A 123 -2.86 16.15 14.39
C ALA A 123 -3.42 14.76 14.15
N VAL A 124 -4.68 14.72 13.74
CA VAL A 124 -5.41 13.48 13.46
C VAL A 124 -5.35 13.18 11.97
N PHE A 125 -5.45 11.91 11.62
CA PHE A 125 -5.52 11.44 10.25
C PHE A 125 -6.85 10.74 10.05
N LEU A 126 -7.69 11.30 9.19
CA LEU A 126 -9.04 10.80 8.91
C LEU A 126 -9.26 10.90 7.42
N LEU A 127 -9.47 9.75 6.78
CA LEU A 127 -9.81 9.64 5.37
C LEU A 127 -11.01 8.71 5.22
N SER A 128 -11.96 9.10 4.37
CA SER A 128 -13.10 8.29 3.99
C SER A 128 -13.33 8.44 2.50
N TYR A 129 -13.62 7.32 1.83
CA TYR A 129 -13.90 7.24 0.40
C TYR A 129 -15.40 7.03 0.15
N ALA A 130 -15.80 7.12 -1.12
CA ALA A 130 -17.20 7.06 -1.54
C ALA A 130 -17.83 5.67 -1.35
N ASP A 131 -17.01 4.63 -1.25
CA ASP A 131 -17.37 3.22 -1.02
C ASP A 131 -17.44 2.86 0.47
N GLU A 132 -17.44 3.86 1.37
CA GLU A 132 -17.40 3.70 2.84
C GLU A 132 -16.08 3.15 3.39
N THR A 133 -15.04 3.01 2.55
CA THR A 133 -13.68 2.72 3.01
C THR A 133 -13.16 3.88 3.85
N HIS A 134 -12.50 3.59 4.98
CA HIS A 134 -11.86 4.60 5.82
C HIS A 134 -10.47 4.19 6.29
N LEU A 135 -9.62 5.21 6.47
CA LEU A 135 -8.34 5.12 7.15
C LEU A 135 -8.32 6.14 8.28
N LYS A 136 -8.10 5.67 9.50
CA LYS A 136 -8.09 6.52 10.71
C LYS A 136 -6.78 6.34 11.47
N GLY A 137 -6.34 7.41 12.11
CA GLY A 137 -5.20 7.40 13.02
C GLY A 137 -4.71 8.79 13.34
N PHE A 138 -3.39 8.97 13.37
CA PHE A 138 -2.72 10.21 13.74
C PHE A 138 -1.66 10.60 12.71
N GLN A 139 -1.08 11.78 12.83
CA GLN A 139 0.05 12.17 11.99
C GLN A 139 1.38 11.99 12.70
N SER A 140 2.31 11.40 11.97
CA SER A 140 3.71 11.23 12.38
C SER A 140 4.61 12.00 11.45
N LYS A 141 5.82 12.26 11.90
CA LYS A 141 6.91 12.79 11.09
C LYS A 141 8.13 11.87 11.24
N ASP A 142 8.68 11.43 10.12
CA ASP A 142 9.88 10.60 10.05
C ASP A 142 10.54 10.71 8.66
N VAL A 143 11.71 10.10 8.48
CA VAL A 143 12.40 9.96 7.20
C VAL A 143 11.69 8.91 6.37
N VAL A 144 11.22 9.33 5.19
CA VAL A 144 10.54 8.49 4.21
C VAL A 144 11.42 8.41 2.98
N LYS A 145 11.75 7.19 2.54
CA LYS A 145 12.55 6.91 1.36
C LYS A 145 11.71 6.25 0.29
N LEU A 146 11.79 6.79 -0.93
CA LEU A 146 11.17 6.27 -2.14
C LEU A 146 12.18 6.31 -3.28
N GLY A 147 12.52 5.13 -3.81
CA GLY A 147 13.61 5.01 -4.78
C GLY A 147 14.94 5.48 -4.20
N ASP A 148 15.67 6.30 -4.96
CA ASP A 148 16.94 6.90 -4.54
C ASP A 148 16.75 8.09 -3.58
N TYR A 149 15.54 8.66 -3.48
CA TYR A 149 15.27 9.89 -2.74
C TYR A 149 14.69 9.63 -1.34
N PHE A 150 14.98 10.52 -0.40
CA PHE A 150 14.41 10.44 0.95
C PHE A 150 14.22 11.83 1.56
N VAL A 151 13.23 11.98 2.42
CA VAL A 151 12.92 13.26 3.08
C VAL A 151 12.29 13.03 4.44
N GLU A 152 12.63 13.88 5.40
CA GLU A 152 11.92 13.94 6.68
C GLU A 152 10.58 14.67 6.51
N THR A 153 9.48 13.92 6.47
CA THR A 153 8.15 14.46 6.17
C THR A 153 7.06 13.93 7.09
N LYS A 154 5.90 14.60 7.07
CA LYS A 154 4.69 14.18 7.78
C LYS A 154 3.93 13.14 6.95
N PHE A 155 3.28 12.19 7.62
CA PHE A 155 2.46 11.16 6.99
C PHE A 155 1.36 10.66 7.93
N GLY A 156 0.35 10.02 7.35
CA GLY A 156 -0.71 9.34 8.10
C GLY A 156 -0.18 8.06 8.75
N SER A 157 -0.19 8.04 10.07
CA SER A 157 0.03 6.84 10.88
C SER A 157 -1.33 6.21 11.16
N VAL A 158 -1.69 5.24 10.31
CA VAL A 158 -3.00 4.61 10.26
C VAL A 158 -3.10 3.50 11.29
N THR A 159 -4.04 3.62 12.22
CA THR A 159 -4.29 2.65 13.30
C THR A 159 -5.52 1.78 13.04
N GLU A 160 -6.42 2.24 12.17
CA GLU A 160 -7.64 1.53 11.76
C GLU A 160 -7.86 1.66 10.24
N CYS A 161 -8.16 0.54 9.60
CA CYS A 161 -8.61 0.40 8.23
C CYS A 161 -9.74 -0.64 8.20
N ASN A 162 -10.70 -0.51 7.26
CA ASN A 162 -11.78 -1.47 7.04
C ASN A 162 -11.79 -2.07 5.62
N SER A 163 -10.92 -1.65 4.71
CA SER A 163 -11.00 -2.08 3.32
C SER A 163 -10.16 -3.32 3.03
N PRO A 164 -10.76 -4.35 2.41
CA PRO A 164 -10.03 -5.55 1.97
C PRO A 164 -9.04 -5.27 0.84
N ASP A 165 -9.10 -4.12 0.16
CA ASP A 165 -8.11 -3.72 -0.85
C ASP A 165 -6.71 -3.55 -0.26
N PHE A 166 -6.62 -3.39 1.07
CA PHE A 166 -5.35 -3.31 1.78
C PHE A 166 -4.86 -4.67 2.30
N ASN A 167 -5.54 -5.77 2.01
CA ASN A 167 -5.11 -7.10 2.44
C ASN A 167 -3.76 -7.47 1.80
N GLY A 168 -2.74 -7.70 2.63
CA GLY A 168 -1.38 -8.00 2.16
C GLY A 168 -0.53 -6.76 1.84
N LEU A 169 -1.06 -5.56 2.13
CA LEU A 169 -0.42 -4.27 1.89
C LEU A 169 -0.29 -3.50 3.21
N ASP A 170 0.57 -2.49 3.20
CA ASP A 170 1.01 -1.80 4.41
C ASP A 170 0.56 -0.33 4.47
N GLY A 171 -0.14 0.15 3.44
CA GLY A 171 -0.60 1.53 3.34
C GLY A 171 -0.88 2.01 1.92
N ILE A 172 -0.90 3.33 1.74
CA ILE A 172 -1.12 4.03 0.47
C ILE A 172 -0.10 5.15 0.28
N VAL A 173 0.37 5.31 -0.96
CA VAL A 173 1.24 6.38 -1.44
C VAL A 173 0.58 7.06 -2.63
N GLY A 174 -0.15 8.12 -2.32
CA GLY A 174 -0.80 9.00 -3.27
C GLY A 174 0.17 9.94 -3.96
N PHE A 175 0.06 10.01 -5.28
CA PHE A 175 0.82 10.88 -6.18
C PHE A 175 -0.05 12.00 -6.79
N GLY A 176 -1.25 12.22 -6.25
CA GLY A 176 -2.14 13.33 -6.56
C GLY A 176 -1.64 14.68 -6.03
N MET A 177 -2.38 15.74 -6.39
CA MET A 177 -2.06 17.11 -5.98
C MET A 177 -2.53 17.41 -4.55
N PRO A 178 -1.90 18.36 -3.84
CA PRO A 178 -2.35 18.77 -2.51
C PRO A 178 -3.81 19.23 -2.57
N VAL A 179 -4.66 18.63 -1.74
CA VAL A 179 -6.06 19.03 -1.65
C VAL A 179 -6.13 20.42 -1.00
N GLN A 180 -6.29 21.47 -1.81
CA GLN A 180 -6.60 22.80 -1.31
C GLN A 180 -8.08 22.84 -0.91
N HIS A 181 -8.34 22.82 0.40
CA HIS A 181 -9.67 22.88 1.04
C HIS A 181 -10.53 21.62 1.03
N GLN A 182 -10.09 20.57 1.73
CA GLN A 182 -11.03 19.71 2.44
C GLN A 182 -10.59 19.59 3.91
N SER A 183 -11.26 20.35 4.78
CA SER A 183 -11.55 19.82 6.12
C SER A 183 -12.20 18.46 5.92
N ALA A 184 -11.70 17.42 6.60
CA ALA A 184 -12.28 16.08 6.56
C ALA A 184 -13.83 16.17 6.60
N PRO A 185 -14.56 15.32 5.86
CA PRO A 185 -16.02 15.32 5.90
C PRO A 185 -16.50 15.37 7.35
N PRO A 186 -17.51 16.18 7.70
CA PRO A 186 -18.03 16.17 9.05
C PRO A 186 -18.43 14.71 9.38
N PRO A 187 -18.06 14.20 10.57
CA PRO A 187 -18.31 12.81 10.91
C PRO A 187 -19.80 12.50 10.78
N PRO A 188 -20.17 11.25 10.46
CA PRO A 188 -21.56 10.83 10.37
C PRO A 188 -22.34 11.28 11.62
N SER A 189 -23.52 11.86 11.38
CA SER A 189 -24.43 12.34 12.42
C SER A 189 -24.73 11.21 13.43
N GLY A 190 -24.14 11.35 14.61
CA GLY A 190 -24.05 10.33 15.66
C GLY A 190 -22.77 10.45 16.49
N ILE A 191 -21.69 11.01 15.93
CA ILE A 191 -20.43 11.28 16.65
C ILE A 191 -20.37 12.74 17.17
N SER A 192 -21.25 13.61 16.69
CA SER A 192 -21.34 15.02 17.10
C SER A 192 -21.69 15.24 18.57
N ASP A 193 -22.35 14.26 19.22
CA ASP A 193 -22.77 14.37 20.62
C ASP A 193 -21.73 13.83 21.63
N ILE A 194 -20.64 13.23 21.16
CA ILE A 194 -19.51 12.74 21.99
C ILE A 194 -18.25 13.61 21.81
N MET A 195 -18.23 14.47 20.78
CA MET A 195 -17.17 15.46 20.59
C MET A 195 -17.41 16.68 21.49
N PRO A 196 -16.43 17.14 22.29
CA PRO A 196 -16.54 18.43 22.95
C PRO A 196 -16.72 19.50 21.87
N ARG A 197 -17.74 20.35 22.01
CA ARG A 197 -17.96 21.52 21.15
C ARG A 197 -16.63 22.27 21.01
N SER A 198 -16.29 22.58 19.77
CA SER A 198 -15.17 23.42 19.32
C SER A 198 -14.67 24.38 20.41
N GLY A 199 -13.54 23.99 21.00
CA GLY A 199 -12.80 24.72 22.04
C GLY A 199 -11.38 24.18 22.22
N ASP A 200 -11.14 22.88 21.97
CA ASP A 200 -9.84 22.23 22.13
C ASP A 200 -9.22 21.74 20.80
N GLY A 201 -8.64 22.67 20.03
CA GLY A 201 -7.41 22.53 19.22
C GLY A 201 -7.02 21.25 18.43
N VAL A 202 -7.91 20.32 18.07
CA VAL A 202 -7.60 19.17 17.19
C VAL A 202 -7.88 19.54 15.73
N SER A 203 -6.87 19.41 14.85
CA SER A 203 -6.98 19.73 13.43
C SER A 203 -6.89 18.46 12.58
N ALA A 204 -7.96 18.15 11.84
CA ALA A 204 -7.97 17.14 10.78
C ALA A 204 -7.50 17.81 9.48
N SER A 205 -6.18 17.84 9.26
CA SER A 205 -5.56 18.28 8.01
C SER A 205 -4.77 17.11 7.43
N LEU A 206 -4.82 16.88 6.12
CA LEU A 206 -3.99 15.84 5.53
C LEU A 206 -2.54 16.33 5.40
N PRO A 207 -1.53 15.46 5.60
CA PRO A 207 -0.14 15.78 5.28
C PRO A 207 0.03 16.18 3.81
N VAL A 208 1.09 16.92 3.52
CA VAL A 208 1.48 17.16 2.12
C VAL A 208 1.81 15.83 1.43
N PRO A 209 1.48 15.67 0.13
CA PRO A 209 1.78 14.44 -0.59
C PRO A 209 3.28 14.15 -0.61
N LEU A 210 3.67 12.86 -0.63
CA LEU A 210 5.07 12.45 -0.54
C LEU A 210 5.93 13.06 -1.65
N LEU A 211 5.43 13.10 -2.89
CA LEU A 211 6.13 13.74 -4.01
C LEU A 211 6.43 15.23 -3.74
N PHE A 212 5.50 15.95 -3.11
CA PHE A 212 5.69 17.36 -2.78
C PHE A 212 6.77 17.55 -1.71
N ALA A 213 6.79 16.69 -0.70
CA ALA A 213 7.84 16.69 0.31
C ALA A 213 9.21 16.34 -0.31
N LEU A 214 9.28 15.33 -1.17
CA LEU A 214 10.50 14.91 -1.86
C LEU A 214 11.02 15.96 -2.85
N THR A 215 10.23 16.97 -3.19
CA THR A 215 10.57 17.99 -4.20
C THR A 215 10.39 19.41 -3.65
N ASP A 216 10.45 19.58 -2.33
CA ASP A 216 10.36 20.88 -1.70
C ASP A 216 11.68 21.65 -1.94
N PRO A 217 11.66 22.77 -2.70
CA PRO A 217 12.88 23.51 -3.01
C PRO A 217 13.50 24.22 -1.80
N THR A 218 12.77 24.28 -0.68
CA THR A 218 13.27 24.86 0.58
C THR A 218 14.05 23.84 1.42
N VAL A 219 13.86 22.54 1.15
CA VAL A 219 14.60 21.45 1.80
C VAL A 219 15.93 21.25 1.08
N LYS A 220 17.01 21.17 1.85
CA LYS A 220 18.36 20.93 1.34
C LYS A 220 18.79 19.50 1.63
N ASP A 221 19.64 18.96 0.77
CA ASP A 221 20.27 17.67 0.99
C ASP A 221 21.13 17.68 2.26
N ASP A 222 20.92 16.67 3.10
CA ASP A 222 21.63 16.44 4.36
C ASP A 222 21.56 14.95 4.79
N ALA A 223 21.80 14.65 6.06
CA ALA A 223 21.76 13.28 6.58
C ALA A 223 20.35 12.66 6.63
N ARG A 224 19.28 13.47 6.54
CA ARG A 224 17.86 13.06 6.62
C ARG A 224 17.09 13.38 5.34
N ASN A 225 17.70 14.10 4.40
CA ASN A 225 17.08 14.54 3.17
C ASN A 225 18.04 14.32 1.97
N HIS A 226 17.52 13.70 0.93
CA HIS A 226 18.08 13.72 -0.42
C HIS A 226 16.90 13.90 -1.37
N VAL A 227 16.68 15.14 -1.81
CA VAL A 227 15.44 15.55 -2.50
C VAL A 227 15.59 15.51 -4.01
N LEU A 228 14.47 15.27 -4.68
CA LEU A 228 14.34 15.28 -6.13
C LEU A 228 14.21 16.73 -6.63
N GLU A 229 15.13 17.15 -7.51
CA GLU A 229 15.17 18.52 -8.04
C GLU A 229 13.92 18.93 -8.82
N ARG A 230 13.26 17.96 -9.48
CA ARG A 230 12.14 18.22 -10.39
C ARG A 230 10.88 17.55 -9.90
N ARG A 231 9.86 18.35 -9.57
CA ARG A 231 8.50 17.87 -9.30
C ARG A 231 7.79 17.44 -10.57
N ALA A 232 8.21 16.30 -11.09
CA ALA A 232 7.56 15.62 -12.20
C ALA A 232 7.73 14.11 -12.00
N PHE A 233 6.80 13.33 -12.51
CA PHE A 233 6.90 11.89 -12.56
C PHE A 233 6.16 11.35 -13.77
N SER A 234 6.48 10.15 -14.22
CA SER A 234 5.64 9.44 -15.18
C SER A 234 5.35 8.03 -14.76
N PHE A 235 4.23 7.52 -15.24
CA PHE A 235 3.74 6.19 -14.94
C PHE A 235 3.38 5.45 -16.23
N LEU A 236 3.69 4.16 -16.25
CA LEU A 236 3.35 3.24 -17.33
C LEU A 236 3.24 1.81 -16.78
N SER A 237 2.41 1.01 -17.43
CA SER A 237 2.18 -0.38 -17.05
C SER A 237 2.17 -1.33 -18.25
N THR A 238 2.09 -2.62 -17.92
CA THR A 238 1.65 -3.74 -18.75
C THR A 238 0.72 -4.58 -17.90
N ASP A 239 0.22 -5.70 -18.43
CA ASP A 239 -0.65 -6.61 -17.67
C ASP A 239 0.01 -7.15 -16.39
N SER A 240 1.34 -7.32 -16.39
CA SER A 240 2.09 -7.90 -15.27
C SER A 240 3.16 -7.01 -14.61
N LEU A 241 3.46 -5.83 -15.18
CA LEU A 241 4.55 -4.97 -14.72
C LEU A 241 4.09 -3.52 -14.71
N ALA A 242 4.65 -2.70 -13.82
CA ALA A 242 4.49 -1.26 -13.86
C ALA A 242 5.80 -0.56 -13.45
N GLU A 243 5.92 0.71 -13.81
CA GLU A 243 7.08 1.52 -13.48
C GLU A 243 6.67 2.97 -13.17
N LEU A 244 7.18 3.48 -12.05
CA LEU A 244 7.14 4.89 -11.69
C LEU A 244 8.49 5.51 -12.01
N GLN A 245 8.50 6.61 -12.76
CA GLN A 245 9.72 7.32 -13.11
C GLN A 245 9.72 8.68 -12.42
N LEU A 246 10.74 8.97 -11.60
CA LEU A 246 10.82 10.20 -10.83
C LEU A 246 11.68 11.25 -11.54
N GLY A 247 11.21 12.49 -11.55
CA GLY A 247 11.88 13.66 -12.11
C GLY A 247 11.52 13.96 -13.56
N GLY A 248 10.70 13.13 -14.20
CA GLY A 248 10.31 13.23 -15.62
C GLY A 248 10.01 11.86 -16.21
N TYR A 249 10.27 11.67 -17.50
CA TYR A 249 10.12 10.39 -18.20
C TYR A 249 11.43 9.87 -18.83
N ASP A 250 11.55 8.56 -19.01
CA ASP A 250 12.60 7.90 -19.79
C ASP A 250 12.24 7.98 -21.29
N PRO A 251 13.04 8.63 -22.15
CA PRO A 251 12.77 8.73 -23.58
C PRO A 251 12.72 7.39 -24.31
N ASP A 252 13.35 6.34 -23.78
CA ASP A 252 13.30 5.00 -24.36
C ASP A 252 11.93 4.34 -24.13
N ALA A 253 11.11 4.86 -23.21
CA ALA A 253 9.80 4.30 -22.84
C ALA A 253 8.69 4.60 -23.84
N ILE A 254 8.90 5.50 -24.79
CA ILE A 254 7.89 5.87 -25.78
C ILE A 254 8.39 5.72 -27.22
N ASP A 255 7.46 5.38 -28.11
CA ASP A 255 7.64 5.44 -29.55
C ASP A 255 6.98 6.70 -30.11
N GLY A 256 7.67 7.42 -30.97
CA GLY A 256 7.08 8.54 -31.69
C GLY A 256 7.12 9.84 -30.90
N ARG A 257 5.98 10.51 -30.73
CA ARG A 257 5.85 11.88 -30.18
C ARG A 257 5.20 11.89 -28.81
N MET A 258 5.62 12.82 -27.95
CA MET A 258 4.92 13.14 -26.70
C MET A 258 3.87 14.22 -26.98
N PHE A 259 2.61 13.89 -26.74
CA PHE A 259 1.53 14.88 -26.72
C PHE A 259 1.47 15.57 -25.36
N LEU A 260 1.31 16.89 -25.34
CA LEU A 260 1.23 17.66 -24.11
C LEU A 260 -0.13 18.35 -24.00
N THR A 261 -0.70 18.42 -22.81
CA THR A 261 -1.90 19.21 -22.53
C THR A 261 -1.83 19.72 -21.09
N PRO A 262 -2.34 20.92 -20.78
CA PRO A 262 -2.52 21.30 -19.39
C PRO A 262 -3.57 20.41 -18.73
N SER A 263 -3.44 20.20 -17.42
CA SER A 263 -4.57 19.83 -16.61
C SER A 263 -5.50 21.03 -16.41
N ILE A 264 -6.81 20.80 -16.42
CA ILE A 264 -7.81 21.87 -16.27
C ILE A 264 -8.24 22.12 -14.82
N THR A 265 -7.70 21.36 -13.85
CA THR A 265 -7.92 21.58 -12.41
C THR A 265 -6.58 21.55 -11.65
N ILE A 266 -6.62 21.96 -10.38
CA ILE A 266 -5.46 21.97 -9.47
C ILE A 266 -5.59 20.92 -8.35
N ASN A 267 -6.62 20.07 -8.42
CA ASN A 267 -6.92 19.06 -7.42
C ASN A 267 -6.77 17.64 -7.99
N ASP A 268 -7.07 17.45 -9.28
CA ASP A 268 -7.02 16.15 -9.94
C ASP A 268 -6.33 16.26 -11.31
N TYR A 269 -5.78 15.16 -11.82
CA TYR A 269 -5.16 15.14 -13.14
C TYR A 269 -6.21 15.06 -14.27
N VAL A 270 -6.91 16.17 -14.49
CA VAL A 270 -8.03 16.25 -15.45
C VAL A 270 -7.56 16.76 -16.80
N VAL A 271 -7.85 16.01 -17.86
CA VAL A 271 -7.69 16.43 -19.25
C VAL A 271 -9.05 16.61 -19.93
N VAL A 272 -9.08 17.33 -21.06
CA VAL A 272 -10.30 17.62 -21.82
C VAL A 272 -10.58 16.48 -22.81
N SER A 273 -11.66 15.71 -22.60
CA SER A 273 -12.14 14.75 -23.59
C SER A 273 -13.18 15.39 -24.50
N LEU A 274 -12.88 15.50 -25.80
CA LEU A 274 -13.74 16.13 -26.82
C LEU A 274 -14.65 15.13 -27.55
N SER A 275 -14.31 13.83 -27.50
CA SER A 275 -15.02 12.75 -28.20
C SER A 275 -14.53 11.41 -27.66
N ILE A 276 -15.44 10.43 -27.60
CA ILE A 276 -15.10 9.02 -27.42
C ILE A 276 -15.86 8.26 -28.49
N LYS A 277 -15.14 7.62 -29.41
CA LYS A 277 -15.77 6.73 -30.39
C LYS A 277 -15.48 5.28 -30.05
N PHE A 278 -16.42 4.39 -30.35
CA PHE A 278 -16.22 2.95 -30.38
C PHE A 278 -16.36 2.47 -31.83
N GLY A 279 -15.23 2.16 -32.46
CA GLY A 279 -15.12 2.08 -33.92
C GLY A 279 -15.58 3.39 -34.55
N SER A 280 -16.59 3.34 -35.43
CA SER A 280 -17.17 4.54 -36.05
C SER A 280 -18.24 5.26 -35.22
N HIS A 281 -18.66 4.71 -34.07
CA HIS A 281 -19.81 5.21 -33.32
C HIS A 281 -19.38 6.22 -32.25
N GLU A 282 -19.84 7.47 -32.36
CA GLU A 282 -19.65 8.48 -31.31
C GLU A 282 -20.48 8.15 -30.07
N LEU A 283 -19.83 8.12 -28.90
CA LEU A 283 -20.47 7.92 -27.60
C LEU A 283 -20.76 9.24 -26.90
N LEU A 284 -19.99 10.30 -27.17
CA LEU A 284 -20.20 11.64 -26.60
C LEU A 284 -20.94 12.53 -27.59
N ASP A 285 -22.19 12.16 -27.89
CA ASP A 285 -23.04 12.92 -28.81
C ASP A 285 -23.60 14.19 -28.14
N PHE A 286 -22.76 15.23 -28.04
CA PHE A 286 -23.05 16.43 -27.25
C PHE A 286 -24.27 17.24 -27.75
N THR A 287 -25.06 17.74 -26.81
CA THR A 287 -26.18 18.69 -27.00
C THR A 287 -26.12 19.78 -25.93
N PRO A 288 -26.12 21.08 -26.29
CA PRO A 288 -26.15 21.64 -27.63
C PRO A 288 -24.82 21.46 -28.38
N LYS A 289 -24.88 21.53 -29.71
CA LYS A 289 -23.70 21.46 -30.59
C LYS A 289 -22.79 22.70 -30.49
N ASN A 290 -22.80 23.49 -29.42
CA ASN A 290 -21.87 24.63 -29.27
C ASN A 290 -20.46 24.11 -28.91
N PRO A 291 -19.40 24.36 -29.71
CA PRO A 291 -18.05 23.86 -29.45
C PRO A 291 -17.50 24.12 -28.04
N ARG A 292 -17.90 25.22 -27.38
CA ARG A 292 -17.45 25.55 -26.03
C ARG A 292 -18.00 24.62 -24.94
N LEU A 293 -19.07 23.88 -25.24
CA LEU A 293 -19.75 22.96 -24.32
C LEU A 293 -19.57 21.49 -24.73
N ARG A 294 -18.71 21.19 -25.72
CA ARG A 294 -18.49 19.83 -26.22
C ARG A 294 -17.27 19.16 -25.60
N TYR A 295 -17.23 19.09 -24.28
CA TYR A 295 -16.21 18.30 -23.62
C TYR A 295 -16.71 17.68 -22.33
N LEU A 296 -16.05 16.60 -21.92
CA LEU A 296 -16.14 16.05 -20.58
C LEU A 296 -14.77 16.10 -19.89
N PRO A 297 -14.72 16.37 -18.59
CA PRO A 297 -13.51 16.18 -17.81
C PRO A 297 -13.17 14.69 -17.77
N ALA A 298 -11.93 14.34 -18.09
CA ALA A 298 -11.41 12.99 -17.98
C ALA A 298 -10.24 12.96 -16.99
N ILE A 299 -10.39 12.19 -15.92
CA ILE A 299 -9.38 12.06 -14.86
C ILE A 299 -8.44 10.91 -15.22
N LEU A 300 -7.13 11.17 -15.21
CA LEU A 300 -6.10 10.16 -15.36
C LEU A 300 -5.77 9.57 -13.99
N ASP A 301 -6.19 8.32 -13.76
CA ASP A 301 -6.20 7.72 -12.44
C ASP A 301 -5.67 6.29 -12.45
N SER A 302 -4.45 6.09 -11.96
CA SER A 302 -3.86 4.76 -11.83
C SER A 302 -4.53 3.91 -10.73
N GLY A 303 -5.25 4.52 -9.79
CA GLY A 303 -6.07 3.81 -8.80
C GLY A 303 -7.31 3.16 -9.42
N THR A 304 -7.72 3.61 -10.60
CA THR A 304 -8.83 3.02 -11.35
C THR A 304 -8.32 1.99 -12.36
N SER A 305 -8.88 0.78 -12.36
CA SER A 305 -8.45 -0.28 -13.30
C SER A 305 -8.99 -0.08 -14.72
N CYS A 306 -10.20 0.49 -14.86
CA CYS A 306 -10.98 0.45 -16.11
C CYS A 306 -11.26 1.82 -16.73
N LEU A 307 -11.74 1.81 -17.98
CA LEU A 307 -12.35 2.99 -18.56
C LEU A 307 -13.74 3.18 -17.95
N VAL A 308 -13.94 4.22 -17.16
CA VAL A 308 -15.25 4.52 -16.54
C VAL A 308 -15.92 5.65 -17.31
N ILE A 309 -17.10 5.39 -17.86
CA ILE A 309 -17.85 6.36 -18.67
C ILE A 309 -19.23 6.66 -18.07
N PRO A 310 -19.77 7.88 -18.27
CA PRO A 310 -21.08 8.26 -17.75
C PRO A 310 -22.20 7.31 -18.18
N ASP A 311 -23.09 6.98 -17.24
CA ASP A 311 -24.33 6.23 -17.50
C ASP A 311 -25.58 7.12 -17.40
N SER A 312 -25.44 8.39 -17.79
CA SER A 312 -26.54 9.36 -17.79
C SER A 312 -26.41 10.32 -18.96
N THR A 313 -27.44 11.13 -19.20
CA THR A 313 -27.38 12.22 -20.19
C THR A 313 -26.66 13.46 -19.66
N MET A 314 -26.18 13.45 -18.41
CA MET A 314 -25.54 14.58 -17.73
C MET A 314 -26.34 15.88 -17.89
N ASN A 315 -27.63 15.83 -17.52
CA ASN A 315 -28.58 16.93 -17.67
C ASN A 315 -28.77 17.41 -19.12
N GLY A 316 -28.74 16.48 -20.07
CA GLY A 316 -28.93 16.75 -21.50
C GLY A 316 -27.67 17.22 -22.23
N LEU A 317 -26.50 17.20 -21.58
CA LEU A 317 -25.21 17.49 -22.21
C LEU A 317 -24.89 16.51 -23.35
N VAL A 318 -25.39 15.29 -23.28
CA VAL A 318 -25.35 14.30 -24.37
C VAL A 318 -26.75 13.75 -24.64
N THR A 319 -26.98 13.27 -25.87
CA THR A 319 -28.31 12.81 -26.34
C THR A 319 -28.80 11.55 -25.64
N GLU A 320 -27.89 10.64 -25.27
CA GLU A 320 -28.18 9.40 -24.56
C GLU A 320 -27.00 9.03 -23.65
N SER A 321 -27.20 8.05 -22.75
CA SER A 321 -26.13 7.53 -21.89
C SER A 321 -24.98 6.94 -22.73
N PRO A 322 -23.73 7.45 -22.60
CA PRO A 322 -22.57 6.87 -23.27
C PRO A 322 -22.36 5.40 -22.94
N TYR A 323 -22.52 5.02 -21.67
CA TYR A 323 -22.38 3.63 -21.21
C TYR A 323 -23.45 2.72 -21.81
N GLN A 324 -24.74 3.10 -21.76
CA GLN A 324 -25.81 2.29 -22.37
C GLN A 324 -25.63 2.18 -23.89
N ARG A 325 -25.20 3.25 -24.56
CA ARG A 325 -24.93 3.23 -26.00
C ARG A 325 -23.85 2.21 -26.34
N TRP A 326 -22.72 2.24 -25.63
CA TRP A 326 -21.67 1.22 -25.78
C TRP A 326 -22.19 -0.18 -25.50
N ARG A 327 -22.90 -0.37 -24.37
CA ARG A 327 -23.50 -1.66 -24.00
C ARG A 327 -24.42 -2.21 -25.09
N ASN A 328 -25.21 -1.36 -25.74
CA ASN A 328 -26.11 -1.75 -26.83
C ASN A 328 -25.37 -2.18 -28.10
N LEU A 329 -24.17 -1.64 -28.34
CA LEU A 329 -23.29 -2.04 -29.44
C LEU A 329 -22.63 -3.40 -29.16
N VAL A 330 -22.10 -3.61 -27.96
CA VAL A 330 -21.42 -4.87 -27.60
C VAL A 330 -22.37 -6.00 -27.18
N LYS A 331 -23.63 -5.69 -26.89
CA LYS A 331 -24.69 -6.58 -26.37
C LYS A 331 -24.40 -7.13 -24.98
N ASP A 332 -23.40 -8.00 -24.86
CA ASP A 332 -22.98 -8.62 -23.62
C ASP A 332 -21.56 -8.16 -23.26
N PRO A 333 -21.37 -7.33 -22.23
CA PRO A 333 -20.05 -6.93 -21.76
C PRO A 333 -19.16 -8.09 -21.30
N LYS A 334 -19.72 -9.26 -21.00
CA LYS A 334 -18.96 -10.48 -20.64
C LYS A 334 -18.64 -11.36 -21.85
N ASN A 335 -19.22 -11.07 -23.00
CA ASN A 335 -18.92 -11.73 -24.28
C ASN A 335 -19.25 -10.76 -25.42
N PRO A 336 -18.41 -9.73 -25.63
CA PRO A 336 -18.75 -8.63 -26.51
C PRO A 336 -18.91 -9.12 -27.95
N GLY A 337 -20.10 -8.93 -28.51
CA GLY A 337 -20.43 -9.31 -29.89
C GLY A 337 -19.73 -8.43 -30.93
N LEU A 338 -19.32 -7.22 -30.53
CA LEU A 338 -18.55 -6.29 -31.33
C LEU A 338 -17.21 -5.98 -30.65
N LYS A 339 -16.11 -6.22 -31.37
CA LYS A 339 -14.73 -6.07 -30.90
C LYS A 339 -14.06 -4.93 -31.65
N GLU A 340 -14.21 -3.71 -31.14
CA GLU A 340 -13.75 -2.49 -31.79
C GLU A 340 -12.78 -1.70 -30.90
N THR A 341 -12.12 -0.73 -31.52
CA THR A 341 -11.20 0.19 -30.84
C THR A 341 -11.97 1.36 -30.25
N PHE A 342 -11.62 1.77 -29.02
CA PHE A 342 -12.02 3.08 -28.52
C PHE A 342 -11.06 4.15 -29.05
N HIS A 343 -11.60 5.21 -29.65
CA HIS A 343 -10.84 6.38 -30.07
C HIS A 343 -11.19 7.55 -29.15
N ILE A 344 -10.30 7.89 -28.24
CA ILE A 344 -10.49 8.96 -27.25
C ILE A 344 -9.80 10.22 -27.77
N ASN A 345 -10.57 11.28 -28.03
CA ASN A 345 -10.01 12.57 -28.41
C ASN A 345 -9.72 13.40 -27.15
N ILE A 346 -8.44 13.49 -26.78
CA ILE A 346 -7.96 14.29 -25.65
C ILE A 346 -7.32 15.57 -26.20
N ALA A 347 -7.96 16.72 -25.93
CA ALA A 347 -7.48 18.03 -26.32
C ALA A 347 -7.07 18.15 -27.81
N GLY A 348 -7.75 17.42 -28.71
CA GLY A 348 -7.51 17.43 -30.15
C GLY A 348 -6.66 16.27 -30.68
N ALA A 349 -5.94 15.55 -29.80
CA ALA A 349 -5.20 14.34 -30.17
C ALA A 349 -6.03 13.08 -29.94
N ILE A 350 -5.90 12.10 -30.83
CA ILE A 350 -6.63 10.83 -30.75
C ILE A 350 -5.73 9.77 -30.10
N PHE A 351 -6.24 9.13 -29.06
CA PHE A 351 -5.62 8.02 -28.36
C PHE A 351 -6.51 6.78 -28.50
N ASP A 352 -5.94 5.73 -29.06
CA ASP A 352 -6.65 4.48 -29.31
C ASP A 352 -6.47 3.51 -28.14
N LEU A 353 -7.54 2.86 -27.70
CA LEU A 353 -7.53 1.65 -26.87
C LEU A 353 -8.11 0.51 -27.72
N GLU A 354 -7.24 -0.38 -28.17
CA GLU A 354 -7.62 -1.55 -28.97
C GLU A 354 -8.41 -2.56 -28.14
N TYR A 355 -8.98 -3.56 -28.80
CA TYR A 355 -9.80 -4.59 -28.15
C TYR A 355 -9.11 -5.21 -26.93
N ASP A 356 -7.86 -5.62 -27.07
CA ASP A 356 -7.09 -6.28 -26.00
C ASP A 356 -6.70 -5.32 -24.87
N ASP A 357 -6.83 -3.99 -25.05
CA ASP A 357 -6.60 -3.02 -23.99
C ASP A 357 -7.81 -2.92 -23.06
N TRP A 358 -9.04 -2.98 -23.56
CA TRP A 358 -10.25 -2.89 -22.72
C TRP A 358 -10.89 -4.25 -22.45
N TRP A 359 -10.44 -5.32 -23.10
CA TRP A 359 -10.82 -6.70 -22.83
C TRP A 359 -9.71 -7.43 -22.07
N LEU A 360 -9.95 -7.75 -20.80
CA LEU A 360 -8.97 -8.44 -19.96
C LEU A 360 -9.06 -9.95 -20.19
N GLY A 361 -8.21 -10.47 -21.08
CA GLY A 361 -8.23 -11.88 -21.50
C GLY A 361 -8.05 -12.89 -20.37
N GLU A 362 -7.17 -12.61 -19.40
CA GLU A 362 -6.90 -13.53 -18.28
C GLU A 362 -8.10 -13.69 -17.33
N SER A 363 -8.78 -12.57 -17.06
CA SER A 363 -9.98 -12.54 -16.21
C SER A 363 -11.29 -12.70 -16.99
N ASN A 364 -11.22 -12.84 -18.32
CA ASN A 364 -12.35 -12.97 -19.23
C ASN A 364 -13.47 -11.95 -18.98
N GLN A 365 -13.11 -10.67 -18.83
CA GLN A 365 -14.04 -9.58 -18.51
C GLN A 365 -13.71 -8.31 -19.29
N SER A 366 -14.73 -7.49 -19.53
CA SER A 366 -14.52 -6.13 -20.03
C SER A 366 -14.11 -5.19 -18.91
N CYS A 367 -13.18 -4.29 -19.23
CA CYS A 367 -12.72 -3.22 -18.37
C CYS A 367 -13.25 -1.88 -18.85
N VAL A 368 -14.57 -1.84 -19.04
CA VAL A 368 -15.36 -0.63 -19.29
C VAL A 368 -16.49 -0.64 -18.27
N GLN A 369 -16.54 0.37 -17.42
CA GLN A 369 -17.45 0.43 -16.29
C GLN A 369 -18.38 1.63 -16.38
N LYS A 370 -19.55 1.49 -15.75
CA LYS A 370 -20.48 2.60 -15.56
C LYS A 370 -19.94 3.54 -14.48
N ALA A 371 -19.99 4.84 -14.73
CA ALA A 371 -19.77 5.83 -13.69
C ALA A 371 -20.85 5.75 -12.60
N PRO A 372 -20.54 6.07 -11.33
CA PRO A 372 -21.53 6.32 -10.30
C PRO A 372 -22.48 7.45 -10.70
N ASP A 373 -23.74 7.42 -10.22
CA ASP A 373 -24.81 8.35 -10.64
C ASP A 373 -24.48 9.84 -10.46
N ASN A 374 -23.58 10.17 -9.52
CA ASN A 374 -23.16 11.53 -9.20
C ASN A 374 -21.84 11.96 -9.85
N PHE A 375 -21.22 11.10 -10.67
CA PHE A 375 -19.96 11.40 -11.34
C PHE A 375 -20.20 11.87 -12.79
N GLY A 376 -20.00 13.16 -13.03
CA GLY A 376 -20.22 13.80 -14.34
C GLY A 376 -19.02 13.83 -15.29
N GLY A 377 -18.12 12.85 -15.20
CA GLY A 377 -16.86 12.83 -15.96
C GLY A 377 -16.49 11.43 -16.47
N ILE A 378 -15.25 11.29 -16.93
CA ILE A 378 -14.65 10.02 -17.36
C ILE A 378 -13.49 9.70 -16.41
N LEU A 379 -13.33 8.44 -16.03
CA LEU A 379 -12.07 7.96 -15.43
C LEU A 379 -11.31 7.15 -16.47
N ILE A 380 -10.05 7.51 -16.68
CA ILE A 380 -9.12 6.83 -17.59
C ILE A 380 -8.12 6.08 -16.72
N GLY A 381 -8.36 4.77 -16.56
CA GLY A 381 -7.61 3.87 -15.69
C GLY A 381 -6.44 3.12 -16.34
N ASP A 382 -6.02 2.02 -15.71
CA ASP A 382 -4.90 1.12 -16.14
C ASP A 382 -4.95 0.77 -17.63
N VAL A 383 -6.15 0.54 -18.20
CA VAL A 383 -6.34 0.29 -19.65
C VAL A 383 -5.59 1.29 -20.54
N PHE A 384 -5.44 2.55 -20.12
CA PHE A 384 -4.70 3.57 -20.84
C PHE A 384 -3.21 3.55 -20.51
N PHE A 385 -2.84 3.39 -19.22
CA PHE A 385 -1.44 3.33 -18.77
C PHE A 385 -0.69 2.11 -19.31
N ARG A 386 -1.40 1.03 -19.67
CA ARG A 386 -0.80 -0.15 -20.35
C ARG A 386 -0.30 0.17 -21.75
N ARG A 387 -0.90 1.16 -22.41
CA ARG A 387 -0.61 1.51 -23.80
C ARG A 387 0.17 2.81 -23.96
N TYR A 388 0.00 3.74 -23.02
CA TYR A 388 0.63 5.05 -23.04
C TYR A 388 1.41 5.29 -21.76
N LEU A 389 2.62 5.80 -21.89
CA LEU A 389 3.29 6.47 -20.78
C LEU A 389 2.59 7.80 -20.54
N VAL A 390 2.30 8.07 -19.27
CA VAL A 390 1.70 9.34 -18.84
C VAL A 390 2.67 10.08 -17.93
N LEU A 391 3.07 11.27 -18.34
CA LEU A 391 3.90 12.20 -17.58
C LEU A 391 3.02 13.22 -16.87
N PHE A 392 3.32 13.46 -15.60
CA PHE A 392 2.72 14.48 -14.75
C PHE A 392 3.83 15.45 -14.34
N ASP A 393 3.82 16.67 -14.89
CA ASP A 393 4.79 17.72 -14.58
C ASP A 393 4.15 18.84 -13.77
N LEU A 394 4.54 18.91 -12.49
CA LEU A 394 4.01 19.81 -11.47
C LEU A 394 5.04 20.86 -11.03
N ARG A 395 6.08 21.11 -11.82
CA ARG A 395 7.14 22.10 -11.48
C ARG A 395 6.61 23.51 -11.29
N HIS A 396 5.50 23.84 -11.94
CA HIS A 396 4.83 25.15 -11.86
C HIS A 396 3.46 25.03 -11.17
N TYR A 397 3.28 24.06 -10.28
CA TYR A 397 2.08 24.00 -9.45
C TYR A 397 2.11 25.13 -8.40
N PRO A 398 0.99 25.83 -8.15
CA PRO A 398 -0.36 25.58 -8.64
C PRO A 398 -0.72 26.29 -9.96
N GLU A 399 0.17 27.09 -10.54
CA GLU A 399 -0.11 27.89 -11.74
C GLU A 399 -0.45 27.04 -12.96
N SER A 400 0.23 25.90 -13.13
CA SER A 400 -0.04 24.94 -14.19
C SER A 400 0.48 23.55 -13.86
N VAL A 401 -0.26 22.54 -14.34
CA VAL A 401 0.17 21.15 -14.38
C VAL A 401 0.16 20.70 -15.82
N VAL A 402 1.29 20.19 -16.31
CA VAL A 402 1.41 19.70 -17.69
C VAL A 402 1.32 18.18 -17.68
N ILE A 403 0.39 17.66 -18.46
CA ILE A 403 0.23 16.23 -18.70
C ILE A 403 0.88 15.90 -20.05
N GLY A 404 1.77 14.92 -20.05
CA GLY A 404 2.35 14.33 -21.25
C GLY A 404 1.81 12.93 -21.50
N MET A 405 1.49 12.59 -22.74
CA MET A 405 1.04 11.26 -23.14
C MET A 405 1.82 10.81 -24.38
N GLY A 406 2.51 9.69 -24.28
CA GLY A 406 3.29 9.10 -25.37
C GLY A 406 3.03 7.61 -25.50
N LYS A 407 2.88 7.11 -26.73
CA LYS A 407 2.65 5.68 -26.98
C LYS A 407 3.82 4.89 -26.42
N ARG A 408 3.56 3.92 -25.54
CA ARG A 408 4.61 3.10 -24.92
C ARG A 408 5.36 2.31 -25.99
N SER A 409 6.68 2.30 -25.90
CA SER A 409 7.51 1.49 -26.78
C SER A 409 7.37 0.01 -26.46
N SER A 410 7.10 -0.81 -27.47
CA SER A 410 7.09 -2.27 -27.30
C SER A 410 8.48 -2.86 -27.03
N GLN A 411 9.54 -2.09 -27.32
CA GLN A 411 10.93 -2.47 -27.08
C GLN A 411 11.42 -2.02 -25.69
N TYR A 412 10.60 -1.28 -24.94
CA TYR A 412 11.01 -0.78 -23.64
C TYR A 412 11.17 -1.90 -22.62
N THR A 413 12.28 -1.88 -21.91
CA THR A 413 12.54 -2.82 -20.81
C THR A 413 12.22 -2.14 -19.50
N PHE A 414 11.20 -2.61 -18.81
CA PHE A 414 10.82 -2.17 -17.46
C PHE A 414 11.94 -2.47 -16.44
N ALA A 415 12.06 -1.61 -15.43
CA ALA A 415 12.88 -1.86 -14.27
C ALA A 415 12.38 -3.12 -13.57
N LYS A 416 13.29 -4.09 -13.37
CA LYS A 416 12.96 -5.37 -12.72
C LYS A 416 13.33 -5.40 -11.25
N SER A 417 14.25 -4.52 -10.84
CA SER A 417 14.66 -4.34 -9.46
C SER A 417 15.06 -2.89 -9.26
N HIS A 418 14.81 -2.38 -8.05
CA HIS A 418 15.42 -1.17 -7.54
C HIS A 418 16.40 -1.58 -6.44
N PRO A 419 17.64 -1.93 -6.81
CA PRO A 419 18.68 -2.19 -5.83
C PRO A 419 19.23 -0.84 -5.42
N THR A 420 19.37 -0.60 -4.12
CA THR A 420 20.50 0.24 -3.73
C THR A 420 21.75 -0.46 -4.32
N ILE A 421 22.36 0.19 -5.32
CA ILE A 421 23.48 -0.22 -6.21
C ILE A 421 23.07 -0.96 -7.51
N SER A 422 22.49 -0.22 -8.46
CA SER A 422 23.13 0.13 -9.75
C SER A 422 22.11 0.86 -10.63
N LYS A 423 22.24 2.19 -10.66
CA LYS A 423 21.44 3.11 -11.48
C LYS A 423 21.23 2.54 -12.90
N ILE A 424 19.99 2.46 -13.36
CA ILE A 424 19.70 2.57 -14.79
C ILE A 424 19.40 4.05 -15.03
N PRO A 425 20.42 4.90 -15.27
CA PRO A 425 20.14 6.26 -15.69
C PRO A 425 19.31 6.21 -16.99
N ALA A 426 18.19 6.93 -16.99
CA ALA A 426 17.21 7.01 -18.09
C ALA A 426 17.73 7.76 -19.34
N TYR A 427 19.00 7.58 -19.70
CA TYR A 427 19.69 8.40 -20.71
C TYR A 427 20.42 7.54 -21.73
N LYS A 428 19.69 6.98 -22.71
CA LYS A 428 20.29 6.48 -23.96
C LYS A 428 19.87 7.25 -25.20
N ARG A 429 18.77 8.02 -25.17
CA ARG A 429 18.27 8.81 -26.32
C ARG A 429 18.04 10.28 -25.99
N LYS A 430 18.33 11.18 -26.94
CA LYS A 430 17.97 12.60 -26.87
C LYS A 430 16.44 12.74 -27.06
N PRO A 431 15.77 13.66 -26.33
CA PRO A 431 14.31 13.74 -26.33
C PRO A 431 13.68 14.03 -27.70
N VAL A 432 12.48 13.48 -27.81
CA VAL A 432 11.56 13.30 -28.94
C VAL A 432 10.88 14.61 -29.41
N ASN A 433 10.40 14.62 -30.67
CA ASN A 433 9.50 15.64 -31.23
C ASN A 433 8.23 15.82 -30.38
N ILE A 434 8.02 17.02 -29.85
CA ILE A 434 6.87 17.40 -29.02
C ILE A 434 5.77 17.98 -29.92
N SER A 435 4.50 17.60 -29.73
CA SER A 435 3.40 18.40 -30.27
C SER A 435 3.21 19.63 -29.37
N SER A 436 3.76 20.78 -29.77
CA SER A 436 3.84 21.96 -28.90
C SER A 436 2.66 22.93 -29.02
N GLU A 437 1.54 22.55 -29.65
CA GLU A 437 0.43 23.48 -29.88
C GLU A 437 -0.21 23.95 -28.56
N THR A 438 -0.09 23.17 -27.50
CA THR A 438 -0.72 23.35 -26.18
C THR A 438 0.28 23.51 -25.04
N ALA A 439 1.59 23.38 -25.31
CA ALA A 439 2.64 23.49 -24.30
C ALA A 439 3.07 24.95 -24.10
N PRO A 440 3.51 25.37 -22.89
CA PRO A 440 4.05 26.71 -22.68
C PRO A 440 5.22 27.03 -23.64
N PRO A 441 5.40 28.28 -24.08
CA PRO A 441 6.53 28.66 -24.92
C PRO A 441 7.88 28.24 -24.30
N ARG A 442 8.74 27.60 -25.10
CA ARG A 442 10.06 27.05 -24.66
C ARG A 442 9.99 25.94 -23.60
N TYR A 443 8.82 25.33 -23.41
CA TYR A 443 8.67 24.18 -22.53
C TYR A 443 9.60 23.04 -22.93
N ARG A 444 10.33 22.51 -21.95
CA ARG A 444 11.18 21.32 -22.09
C ARG A 444 10.61 20.21 -21.22
N VAL A 445 10.26 19.10 -21.86
CA VAL A 445 9.78 17.91 -21.16
C VAL A 445 10.87 17.41 -20.21
N PRO A 446 10.59 17.24 -18.91
CA PRO A 446 11.59 16.79 -17.95
C PRO A 446 11.92 15.31 -18.19
N MET A 447 13.20 14.95 -18.07
CA MET A 447 13.64 13.56 -18.18
C MET A 447 13.72 12.92 -16.79
N ALA A 448 13.37 11.63 -16.70
CA ALA A 448 13.45 10.85 -15.48
C ALA A 448 14.89 10.79 -14.97
N THR A 449 15.01 10.77 -13.66
CA THR A 449 16.29 10.66 -12.92
C THR A 449 16.39 9.35 -12.17
N ASP A 450 15.25 8.73 -11.84
CA ASP A 450 15.13 7.43 -11.18
C ASP A 450 13.92 6.67 -11.76
N ARG A 451 13.98 5.34 -11.71
CA ARG A 451 12.98 4.40 -12.25
C ARG A 451 12.70 3.33 -11.21
N ILE A 452 11.49 3.34 -10.66
CA ILE A 452 11.05 2.48 -9.57
C ILE A 452 10.09 1.43 -10.13
N PRO A 453 10.38 0.13 -9.95
CA PRO A 453 9.45 -0.92 -10.30
C PRO A 453 8.21 -0.83 -9.42
N VAL A 454 7.06 -1.01 -10.04
CA VAL A 454 5.75 -1.06 -9.40
C VAL A 454 5.16 -2.43 -9.70
N HIS A 455 4.69 -3.12 -8.67
CA HIS A 455 4.08 -4.44 -8.83
C HIS A 455 2.63 -4.24 -9.27
N ASN A 456 2.23 -4.88 -10.38
CA ASN A 456 0.83 -4.90 -10.82
C ASN A 456 0.22 -6.22 -10.32
N GLU A 457 -0.71 -6.18 -9.36
CA GLU A 457 -1.44 -7.37 -8.93
C GLU A 457 -2.80 -7.44 -9.64
N LEU A 458 -3.02 -8.56 -10.32
CA LEU A 458 -4.28 -8.93 -10.98
C LEU A 458 -4.80 -7.89 -11.99
N MET A 459 -3.93 -7.06 -12.57
CA MET A 459 -4.30 -5.99 -13.52
C MET A 459 -5.24 -4.93 -12.93
N THR A 460 -5.30 -4.80 -11.60
CA THR A 460 -6.28 -3.92 -10.95
C THR A 460 -5.69 -2.96 -9.93
N GLN A 461 -4.54 -3.26 -9.33
CA GLN A 461 -3.92 -2.43 -8.31
C GLN A 461 -2.40 -2.44 -8.43
N TYR A 462 -1.80 -1.30 -8.11
CA TYR A 462 -0.37 -1.08 -8.21
C TYR A 462 0.26 -0.92 -6.84
N TYR A 463 1.38 -1.60 -6.60
CA TYR A 463 2.08 -1.53 -5.32
C TYR A 463 3.50 -1.04 -5.50
N ILE A 464 3.91 -0.18 -4.57
CA ILE A 464 5.23 0.41 -4.54
C ILE A 464 5.90 0.16 -3.20
N ASN A 465 7.19 -0.18 -3.26
CA ASN A 465 7.99 -0.39 -2.07
C ASN A 465 8.60 0.94 -1.61
N LEU A 466 8.52 1.20 -0.32
CA LEU A 466 9.12 2.36 0.32
C LEU A 466 9.72 1.97 1.68
N THR A 467 10.43 2.91 2.30
CA THR A 467 11.02 2.70 3.62
C THR A 467 10.74 3.90 4.52
N VAL A 468 10.36 3.65 5.79
CA VAL A 468 10.11 4.71 6.78
C VAL A 468 10.91 4.46 8.05
N GLY A 469 11.53 5.51 8.59
CA GLY A 469 12.24 5.48 9.86
C GLY A 469 13.77 5.32 9.76
N THR A 470 14.43 5.43 10.92
CA THR A 470 15.88 5.22 11.07
C THR A 470 16.18 4.30 12.27
N PRO A 471 16.62 3.03 12.09
CA PRO A 471 16.82 2.35 10.81
C PRO A 471 15.50 2.19 10.04
N GLY A 472 15.61 2.10 8.72
CA GLY A 472 14.47 2.00 7.82
C GLY A 472 13.66 0.72 8.02
N GLN A 473 12.33 0.87 8.11
CA GLN A 473 11.34 -0.21 8.08
C GLN A 473 10.72 -0.26 6.68
N HIS A 474 10.57 -1.45 6.11
CA HIS A 474 10.13 -1.64 4.72
C HIS A 474 8.62 -1.82 4.64
N PHE A 475 8.01 -1.21 3.63
CA PHE A 475 6.56 -1.25 3.39
C PHE A 475 6.26 -1.41 1.91
N THR A 476 5.20 -2.16 1.62
CA THR A 476 4.57 -2.28 0.30
C THR A 476 3.22 -1.57 0.36
N ALA A 477 3.05 -0.48 -0.39
CA ALA A 477 1.86 0.35 -0.34
C ALA A 477 1.19 0.49 -1.70
N ILE A 478 -0.12 0.78 -1.70
CA ILE A 478 -0.87 1.11 -2.92
C ILE A 478 -0.29 2.39 -3.53
N PHE A 479 0.02 2.35 -4.82
CA PHE A 479 0.37 3.51 -5.62
C PHE A 479 -0.87 4.03 -6.35
N ASP A 480 -1.16 5.31 -6.18
CA ASP A 480 -2.40 5.91 -6.68
C ASP A 480 -2.18 7.36 -7.14
N THR A 481 -2.44 7.66 -8.42
CA THR A 481 -2.37 9.03 -8.93
C THR A 481 -3.65 9.83 -8.66
N GLY A 482 -4.76 9.18 -8.32
CA GLY A 482 -6.05 9.79 -7.99
C GLY A 482 -6.14 10.32 -6.56
N SER A 483 -5.30 9.83 -5.64
CA SER A 483 -5.23 10.34 -4.26
C SER A 483 -3.93 11.08 -3.96
N SER A 484 -3.99 12.05 -3.04
CA SER A 484 -2.84 12.83 -2.60
C SER A 484 -2.22 12.32 -1.28
N VAL A 485 -2.68 11.16 -0.82
CA VAL A 485 -2.53 10.73 0.57
C VAL A 485 -1.31 9.84 0.73
N PHE A 486 -0.43 10.18 1.66
CA PHE A 486 0.57 9.23 2.15
C PHE A 486 0.24 8.77 3.57
N GLY A 487 -0.02 7.47 3.72
CA GLY A 487 -0.28 6.85 5.02
C GLY A 487 0.13 5.39 5.08
N ILE A 488 0.65 4.96 6.23
CA ILE A 488 1.09 3.58 6.49
C ILE A 488 0.45 3.05 7.76
N PHE A 489 0.18 1.75 7.80
CA PHE A 489 -0.31 1.07 9.00
C PHE A 489 0.73 1.13 10.11
N THR A 490 0.30 1.51 11.31
CA THR A 490 1.18 1.72 12.46
C THR A 490 0.66 1.02 13.70
N ARG A 491 1.58 0.68 14.59
CA ARG A 491 1.24 0.39 15.98
C ARG A 491 0.79 1.68 16.68
N CYS A 492 -0.21 1.56 17.53
CA CYS A 492 -0.60 2.61 18.46
C CYS A 492 0.53 2.88 19.47
N ILE A 493 0.68 4.16 19.85
CA ILE A 493 1.60 4.59 20.91
C ILE A 493 0.81 5.35 21.98
N PRO A 494 1.16 5.22 23.28
CA PRO A 494 0.39 5.85 24.36
C PRO A 494 0.28 7.38 24.29
N SER A 495 1.24 8.03 23.63
CA SER A 495 1.31 9.49 23.50
C SER A 495 0.51 10.05 22.31
N ALA A 496 0.03 9.20 21.39
CA ALA A 496 -0.70 9.64 20.22
C ALA A 496 -2.20 9.83 20.51
N PRO A 497 -2.90 10.72 19.76
CA PRO A 497 -4.36 10.77 19.80
C PRO A 497 -4.97 9.41 19.47
N LEU A 498 -5.86 8.92 20.32
CA LEU A 498 -6.59 7.68 20.08
C LEU A 498 -7.84 7.98 19.25
N ILE A 499 -7.71 7.91 17.92
CA ILE A 499 -8.84 8.01 16.99
C ILE A 499 -8.97 6.71 16.22
N GLY A 500 -10.15 6.11 16.29
CA GLY A 500 -10.38 4.74 15.85
C GLY A 500 -9.85 3.71 16.85
N SER A 501 -9.72 2.48 16.38
CA SER A 501 -9.23 1.32 17.09
C SER A 501 -7.73 1.11 16.84
N CYS A 502 -7.07 0.37 17.74
CA CYS A 502 -5.68 -0.04 17.60
C CYS A 502 -5.57 -1.39 16.90
N THR A 503 -6.11 -1.47 15.68
CA THR A 503 -6.26 -2.70 14.91
C THR A 503 -4.92 -3.41 14.67
N PHE A 504 -3.85 -2.63 14.48
CA PHE A 504 -2.49 -3.12 14.25
C PHE A 504 -1.64 -3.29 15.53
N GLY A 505 -2.27 -3.23 16.71
CA GLY A 505 -1.63 -3.39 18.02
C GLY A 505 -0.89 -2.14 18.53
N GLY A 506 -0.34 -2.21 19.75
CA GLY A 506 0.22 -1.05 20.46
C GLY A 506 -0.81 -0.29 21.30
N GLY A 507 -0.37 0.57 22.23
CA GLY A 507 -1.22 1.31 23.17
C GLY A 507 -0.96 0.99 24.65
N ALA A 508 -1.49 1.82 25.57
CA ALA A 508 -1.47 1.52 27.00
C ALA A 508 -2.35 0.29 27.24
N THR A 509 -1.71 -0.85 27.57
CA THR A 509 -2.32 -2.17 27.76
C THR A 509 -3.22 -2.62 26.60
N GLY A 510 -2.64 -3.37 25.67
CA GLY A 510 -3.40 -4.09 24.66
C GLY A 510 -4.53 -4.93 25.27
N ASN A 511 -5.55 -5.21 24.46
CA ASN A 511 -6.72 -6.04 24.77
C ASN A 511 -6.44 -7.43 25.40
N SER A 512 -5.19 -7.83 25.56
CA SER A 512 -4.76 -8.98 26.36
C SER A 512 -4.88 -8.74 27.88
N GLY A 513 -4.76 -7.50 28.35
CA GLY A 513 -4.84 -7.17 29.79
C GLY A 513 -6.26 -7.31 30.34
N VAL A 514 -7.25 -6.84 29.59
CA VAL A 514 -8.67 -6.89 30.01
C VAL A 514 -9.18 -8.33 30.05
N LEU A 515 -8.78 -9.20 29.11
CA LEU A 515 -9.15 -10.62 29.14
C LEU A 515 -8.53 -11.36 30.33
N VAL A 516 -7.28 -11.06 30.69
CA VAL A 516 -6.60 -11.70 31.83
C VAL A 516 -7.14 -11.17 33.16
N GLU A 517 -7.36 -9.86 33.30
CA GLU A 517 -7.98 -9.31 34.52
C GLU A 517 -9.43 -9.76 34.69
N SER A 518 -10.23 -9.79 33.61
CA SER A 518 -11.59 -10.32 33.66
C SER A 518 -11.61 -11.81 33.99
N ALA A 519 -10.69 -12.61 33.42
CA ALA A 519 -10.56 -14.02 33.76
C ALA A 519 -10.15 -14.24 35.22
N ILE A 520 -9.23 -13.43 35.75
CA ILE A 520 -8.81 -13.49 37.17
C ILE A 520 -9.97 -13.09 38.09
N VAL A 521 -10.74 -12.05 37.75
CA VAL A 521 -11.92 -11.62 38.52
C VAL A 521 -13.00 -12.70 38.49
N ILE A 522 -13.29 -13.31 37.34
CA ILE A 522 -14.26 -14.40 37.21
C ILE A 522 -13.80 -15.63 38.01
N LEU A 523 -12.53 -16.03 37.90
CA LEU A 523 -11.99 -17.16 38.69
C LEU A 523 -12.08 -16.89 40.19
N SER A 524 -11.78 -15.66 40.62
CA SER A 524 -11.82 -15.25 42.02
C SER A 524 -13.25 -15.29 42.57
N LEU A 525 -14.24 -14.85 41.79
CA LEU A 525 -15.65 -14.94 42.15
C LEU A 525 -16.14 -16.39 42.23
N VAL A 526 -15.75 -17.25 41.29
CA VAL A 526 -16.12 -18.68 41.31
C VAL A 526 -15.56 -19.39 42.54
N VAL A 527 -14.30 -19.12 42.91
CA VAL A 527 -13.70 -19.66 44.14
C VAL A 527 -14.44 -19.14 45.37
N LEU A 528 -14.76 -17.83 45.43
CA LEU A 528 -15.49 -17.24 46.55
C LEU A 528 -16.89 -17.88 46.72
N PHE A 529 -17.66 -18.02 45.64
CA PHE A 529 -18.98 -18.65 45.69
C PHE A 529 -18.91 -20.13 46.09
N SER A 530 -17.87 -20.85 45.66
CA SER A 530 -17.65 -22.25 46.07
C SER A 530 -17.38 -22.37 47.56
N VAL A 531 -16.54 -21.48 48.12
CA VAL A 531 -16.23 -21.44 49.55
C VAL A 531 -17.47 -21.09 50.37
N VAL A 532 -18.23 -20.06 49.95
CA VAL A 532 -19.49 -19.70 50.60
C VAL A 532 -20.49 -20.86 50.56
N GLY A 533 -20.61 -21.56 49.43
CA GLY A 533 -21.46 -22.74 49.29
C GLY A 533 -21.07 -23.89 50.25
N ILE A 534 -19.76 -24.13 50.46
CA ILE A 534 -19.27 -25.10 51.44
C ILE A 534 -19.68 -24.69 52.86
N PHE A 535 -19.50 -23.42 53.23
CA PHE A 535 -19.89 -22.92 54.56
C PHE A 535 -21.39 -23.00 54.80
N VAL A 536 -22.22 -22.67 53.79
CA VAL A 536 -23.68 -22.82 53.86
C VAL A 536 -24.06 -24.28 54.03
N ASN A 537 -23.44 -25.20 53.29
CA ASN A 537 -23.70 -26.64 53.42
C ASN A 537 -23.31 -27.16 54.82
N ILE A 538 -22.16 -26.76 55.35
CA ILE A 538 -21.73 -27.11 56.72
C ILE A 538 -22.72 -26.53 57.75
N TRP A 539 -23.18 -25.29 57.55
CA TRP A 539 -24.15 -24.66 58.43
C TRP A 539 -25.50 -25.39 58.41
N CYS A 540 -26.02 -25.72 57.23
CA CYS A 540 -27.24 -26.51 57.07
C CYS A 540 -27.12 -27.89 57.72
N ARG A 541 -26.01 -28.60 57.52
CA ARG A 541 -25.76 -29.90 58.18
C ARG A 541 -25.70 -29.77 59.69
N ARG A 542 -25.05 -28.74 60.23
CA ARG A 542 -25.01 -28.48 61.68
C ARG A 542 -26.38 -28.14 62.23
N ARG A 543 -27.20 -27.40 61.47
CA ARG A 543 -28.57 -27.09 61.86
C ARG A 543 -29.46 -28.32 61.86
N GLN A 544 -29.42 -29.16 60.81
CA GLN A 544 -30.12 -30.44 60.77
C GLN A 544 -29.70 -31.36 61.92
N ALA A 545 -28.41 -31.45 62.22
CA ALA A 545 -27.93 -32.25 63.36
C ALA A 545 -28.46 -31.74 64.71
N ARG A 546 -28.59 -30.42 64.89
CA ARG A 546 -29.20 -29.82 66.09
C ARG A 546 -30.71 -30.10 66.16
N GLU A 547 -31.41 -29.99 65.04
CA GLU A 547 -32.86 -30.28 64.97
C GLU A 547 -33.13 -31.79 65.20
N GLU A 548 -32.29 -32.69 64.69
CA GLU A 548 -32.36 -34.13 64.99
C GLU A 548 -32.05 -34.45 66.45
N GLN A 549 -31.09 -33.78 67.08
CA GLN A 549 -30.81 -33.94 68.51
C GLN A 549 -31.98 -33.45 69.38
N LEU A 550 -32.63 -32.34 69.00
CA LEU A 550 -33.85 -31.82 69.63
C LEU A 550 -35.04 -32.77 69.44
N ALA A 551 -35.20 -33.37 68.26
CA ALA A 551 -36.25 -34.37 68.00
C ALA A 551 -36.01 -35.65 68.82
N ARG A 552 -34.76 -36.13 68.93
CA ARG A 552 -34.40 -37.31 69.74
C ARG A 552 -34.54 -37.07 71.24
N THR A 553 -34.28 -35.86 71.74
CA THR A 553 -34.52 -35.51 73.15
C THR A 553 -36.01 -35.43 73.45
N LYS A 554 -36.83 -34.84 72.57
CA LYS A 554 -38.30 -34.85 72.70
C LYS A 554 -38.91 -36.25 72.63
N ALA A 555 -38.37 -37.13 71.78
CA ALA A 555 -38.81 -38.52 71.68
C ALA A 555 -38.41 -39.38 72.90
N ARG A 556 -37.31 -39.05 73.59
CA ARG A 556 -36.87 -39.74 74.82
C ARG A 556 -37.66 -39.33 76.08
N THR A 557 -38.37 -38.21 76.05
CA THR A 557 -39.22 -37.72 77.15
C THR A 557 -40.71 -38.08 77.01
N ALA A 558 -41.08 -38.86 75.99
CA ALA A 558 -42.47 -39.27 75.76
C ALA A 558 -42.63 -40.79 75.98
N HIS A 559 -43.26 -41.17 77.09
CA HIS A 559 -43.90 -42.49 77.27
C HIS A 559 -45.43 -42.31 77.35
N PRO A 560 -46.21 -43.38 77.04
CA PRO A 560 -47.40 -43.28 76.20
C PRO A 560 -48.68 -43.10 77.01
N SER A 561 -49.61 -42.26 76.52
CA SER A 561 -51.03 -42.44 76.82
C SER A 561 -51.94 -41.73 75.81
N ASN A 562 -52.70 -42.57 75.11
CA ASN A 562 -54.06 -42.43 74.58
C ASN A 562 -54.52 -41.22 73.75
N SER A 563 -55.04 -41.63 72.57
CA SER A 563 -56.32 -41.19 71.98
C SER A 563 -56.35 -39.79 71.37
N SER A 564 -56.43 -39.68 70.05
CA SER A 564 -57.69 -39.61 69.30
C SER A 564 -57.47 -39.05 67.87
N TYR A 565 -58.05 -39.77 66.90
CA TYR A 565 -58.52 -39.33 65.57
C TYR A 565 -57.58 -38.62 64.56
N GLY A 566 -57.44 -39.25 63.39
CA GLY A 566 -57.92 -38.63 62.14
C GLY A 566 -56.89 -38.46 61.02
N PRO A 567 -57.09 -39.08 59.83
CA PRO A 567 -56.24 -38.90 58.66
C PRO A 567 -56.61 -37.61 57.91
N GLU A 568 -55.67 -37.14 57.07
CA GLU A 568 -55.74 -36.08 56.05
C GLU A 568 -54.88 -34.84 56.31
N ARG A 569 -53.75 -34.76 55.60
CA ARG A 569 -53.65 -33.87 54.44
C ARG A 569 -52.38 -34.15 53.62
N ILE A 570 -52.62 -34.70 52.44
CA ILE A 570 -51.79 -34.57 51.24
C ILE A 570 -51.92 -33.13 50.72
N VAL A 571 -51.03 -32.74 49.81
CA VAL A 571 -50.98 -31.49 48.99
C VAL A 571 -50.18 -30.40 49.71
N THR A 572 -48.98 -29.99 49.27
CA THR A 572 -48.52 -29.62 47.92
C THR A 572 -47.00 -29.48 48.00
N TYR A 573 -46.22 -29.88 47.00
CA TYR A 573 -45.02 -29.19 46.49
C TYR A 573 -44.35 -30.07 45.41
N TYR A 574 -45.07 -30.26 44.30
CA TYR A 574 -44.44 -30.11 42.99
C TYR A 574 -44.85 -28.71 42.51
N GLY A 575 -43.84 -27.93 42.15
CA GLY A 575 -43.89 -26.56 41.66
C GLY A 575 -42.46 -26.15 41.39
#